data_AF-A0A2E0Y062-F1
#
_entry.id   AF-A0A2E0Y062-F1
#
_cell.length_a   1.000
_cell.length_b   1.000
_cell.length_c   1.000
_cell.angle_alpha   90.00
_cell.angle_beta   90.00
_cell.angle_gamma   90.00
#
_symmetry.space_group_name_H-M   'P 1'
#
loop_
_entity.id
_entity.type
_entity.pdbx_description
1 polymer ?
#
loop_
_entity_poly.entity_id
_entity_poly.type
_entity_poly.pdbx_seq_one_letter_code
_entity_poly.pdbx_strand_id
1 'polypeptide(L)'
;MLHLVMTIIVGLLTQPTDPLQTGPQGGANTPPQQSDRVPLEGEHFISNEVGITMTLPKGSIITSQKTGPSPFFVIRDGSRTPAWSLRLESVPSSDPTAEAMIRRMMLSGDKKDSTIEILREQSLTINGEPAYLAWVRERLEDGQNVVFGWIVLPQGRLMGQLHYLVGTVITIPDRYPLVQPELEAAMGTIQLRGPEKAGELAYREAENAKTFLAGLSEETLKASTNHRTCRRIYRPGQDGEPDEEIAYSVFSIEAAPMGTLQPGSFSELYRHDEQEEGLLVKVHSRIVVDADREIYIDMLGQYWLAWDLSHEAWTAFVTRRQRAATRTEKEYGFRTKQTLGDPRSRIVVIKQDDEINLRQPYEWVTPSPWMPRALTWTLGMFLPREEPLSMSYAFFDHRQSDPQIGTRRDDWTPSGSTANQWLLQTWMDDAGLPTKGVYGIDGLLRQNNPDGVIVETTTPDRIELIWNQAGLKTS
;
A
#
# COMPACT_ATOMS: atom_id res chain seq x y z
N MET A 1 14.19 0.31 7.52
CA MET A 1 15.02 1.51 7.72
C MET A 1 14.93 2.46 6.53
N LEU A 2 14.10 2.17 5.51
CA LEU A 2 13.23 3.19 4.91
C LEU A 2 12.12 3.66 5.88
N HIS A 3 12.37 3.60 7.19
CA HIS A 3 11.40 3.84 8.25
C HIS A 3 11.65 5.18 8.94
N LEU A 4 12.27 6.12 8.22
CA LEU A 4 12.67 7.45 8.72
C LEU A 4 12.11 8.61 7.87
N VAL A 5 10.99 8.40 7.17
CA VAL A 5 10.19 9.48 6.54
C VAL A 5 8.67 9.27 6.74
N MET A 6 8.21 8.29 7.53
CA MET A 6 6.81 7.81 7.43
C MET A 6 6.03 7.64 8.76
N THR A 7 6.45 8.26 9.87
CA THR A 7 5.73 8.11 11.17
C THR A 7 5.75 9.37 12.06
N ILE A 8 4.99 10.41 11.66
CA ILE A 8 4.69 11.68 12.37
C ILE A 8 3.30 12.14 11.85
N ILE A 9 2.29 12.59 12.62
CA ILE A 9 2.00 12.65 14.07
C ILE A 9 0.47 12.49 14.30
N VAL A 10 -0.01 12.47 15.56
CA VAL A 10 -1.45 12.49 15.94
C VAL A 10 -1.79 13.73 16.77
N GLY A 11 -2.95 14.38 16.55
CA GLY A 11 -3.47 15.46 17.41
C GLY A 11 -4.93 15.86 17.07
N LEU A 12 -5.78 16.04 18.08
CA LEU A 12 -7.24 16.24 17.95
C LEU A 12 -7.72 17.70 18.13
N LEU A 13 -8.91 17.97 17.57
CA LEU A 13 -9.97 18.89 18.03
C LEU A 13 -9.72 20.41 18.17
N THR A 14 -10.57 21.21 17.50
CA THR A 14 -11.68 21.95 18.16
C THR A 14 -12.59 22.65 17.12
N GLN A 15 -13.88 22.77 17.42
CA GLN A 15 -14.87 23.59 16.69
C GLN A 15 -15.54 24.60 17.65
N PRO A 16 -16.09 25.70 17.13
CA PRO A 16 -17.25 26.38 17.70
C PRO A 16 -18.53 26.06 16.91
N THR A 17 -19.60 25.72 17.63
CA THR A 17 -20.95 25.45 17.13
C THR A 17 -21.86 26.69 17.21
N ASP A 18 -22.84 26.82 16.30
CA ASP A 18 -24.13 27.48 16.57
C ASP A 18 -25.20 27.11 15.48
N PRO A 19 -26.52 27.34 15.65
CA PRO A 19 -27.39 26.16 15.75
C PRO A 19 -28.61 26.07 14.80
N LEU A 20 -29.07 24.83 14.64
CA LEU A 20 -30.45 24.33 14.46
C LEU A 20 -31.54 25.20 13.80
N GLN A 21 -32.15 24.65 12.74
CA GLN A 21 -33.58 24.79 12.48
C GLN A 21 -34.25 23.44 12.20
N THR A 22 -35.52 23.32 12.61
CA THR A 22 -36.30 22.08 12.69
C THR A 22 -37.45 22.04 11.67
N GLY A 23 -37.75 20.87 11.09
CA GLY A 23 -38.97 20.65 10.29
C GLY A 23 -39.22 19.15 10.00
N PRO A 24 -40.47 18.65 9.88
CA PRO A 24 -40.76 17.29 10.36
C PRO A 24 -41.18 16.23 9.31
N GLN A 25 -40.87 14.98 9.65
CA GLN A 25 -41.60 13.71 9.51
C GLN A 25 -42.56 13.44 8.31
N GLY A 26 -42.42 12.22 7.74
CA GLY A 26 -43.57 11.43 7.27
C GLY A 26 -43.31 10.45 6.13
N GLY A 27 -43.37 9.13 6.38
CA GLY A 27 -43.39 8.10 5.33
C GLY A 27 -42.95 6.72 5.83
N ALA A 28 -43.81 5.71 5.71
CA ALA A 28 -43.59 4.37 6.28
C ALA A 28 -43.37 3.28 5.22
N ASN A 29 -42.58 2.27 5.60
CA ASN A 29 -42.60 0.86 5.18
C ASN A 29 -42.65 0.51 3.67
N THR A 30 -41.58 -0.11 3.17
CA THR A 30 -41.56 -1.49 2.61
C THR A 30 -40.09 -1.95 2.50
N PRO A 31 -39.70 -3.19 2.85
CA PRO A 31 -38.33 -3.66 2.66
C PRO A 31 -38.08 -4.00 1.18
N PRO A 32 -37.07 -3.42 0.51
CA PRO A 32 -36.74 -3.81 -0.86
C PRO A 32 -36.11 -5.21 -0.89
N GLN A 33 -36.56 -6.03 -1.84
CA GLN A 33 -35.99 -7.35 -2.10
C GLN A 33 -34.54 -7.22 -2.59
N GLN A 34 -33.72 -8.22 -2.23
CA GLN A 34 -32.30 -8.28 -2.52
C GLN A 34 -32.05 -8.76 -3.97
N SER A 35 -32.32 -7.90 -4.94
CA SER A 35 -32.00 -8.09 -6.36
C SER A 35 -31.16 -6.92 -6.88
N ASP A 36 -30.07 -7.24 -7.57
CA ASP A 36 -29.15 -6.33 -8.27
C ASP A 36 -28.55 -5.20 -7.40
N ARG A 37 -27.60 -5.59 -6.54
CA ARG A 37 -26.64 -4.62 -5.99
C ARG A 37 -25.76 -4.11 -7.13
N VAL A 38 -25.93 -2.83 -7.49
CA VAL A 38 -24.94 -2.06 -8.25
C VAL A 38 -23.57 -2.24 -7.57
N PRO A 39 -22.47 -2.51 -8.31
CA PRO A 39 -21.14 -2.59 -7.73
C PRO A 39 -20.82 -1.30 -6.98
N LEU A 40 -20.38 -1.42 -5.72
CA LEU A 40 -19.96 -0.25 -4.95
C LEU A 40 -18.66 0.29 -5.59
N GLU A 41 -18.68 1.52 -6.11
CA GLU A 41 -17.44 2.19 -6.51
C GLU A 41 -16.63 2.53 -5.26
N GLY A 42 -15.49 1.88 -5.05
CA GLY A 42 -14.74 2.02 -3.80
C GLY A 42 -13.32 1.46 -3.82
N GLU A 43 -12.72 1.40 -2.64
CA GLU A 43 -11.35 0.95 -2.41
C GLU A 43 -11.32 -0.55 -2.10
N HIS A 44 -10.80 -1.37 -3.01
CA HIS A 44 -10.68 -2.81 -2.79
C HIS A 44 -9.58 -3.12 -1.76
N PHE A 45 -9.99 -3.60 -0.59
CA PHE A 45 -9.15 -4.07 0.49
C PHE A 45 -9.07 -5.60 0.52
N ILE A 46 -7.88 -6.10 0.80
CA ILE A 46 -7.57 -7.51 0.95
C ILE A 46 -6.78 -7.67 2.26
N SER A 47 -6.97 -8.76 3.00
CA SER A 47 -6.03 -9.18 4.04
C SER A 47 -6.10 -10.69 4.24
N ASN A 48 -4.94 -11.33 4.22
CA ASN A 48 -4.79 -12.73 4.62
C ASN A 48 -4.74 -12.91 6.15
N GLU A 49 -4.25 -11.91 6.91
CA GLU A 49 -4.11 -11.99 8.37
C GLU A 49 -5.45 -11.89 9.09
N VAL A 50 -6.36 -11.02 8.63
CA VAL A 50 -7.77 -11.02 9.08
C VAL A 50 -8.68 -11.82 8.16
N GLY A 51 -8.15 -12.47 7.11
CA GLY A 51 -8.85 -13.48 6.30
C GLY A 51 -10.03 -12.99 5.48
N ILE A 52 -9.99 -11.78 4.90
CA ILE A 52 -11.09 -11.21 4.11
C ILE A 52 -10.66 -10.48 2.83
N THR A 53 -11.62 -10.24 1.95
CA THR A 53 -11.62 -9.07 1.05
C THR A 53 -12.87 -8.22 1.33
N MET A 54 -12.84 -6.93 1.01
CA MET A 54 -14.03 -6.06 1.00
C MET A 54 -13.80 -4.83 0.11
N THR A 55 -14.87 -4.19 -0.33
CA THR A 55 -14.83 -2.86 -0.94
C THR A 55 -15.15 -1.82 0.12
N LEU A 56 -14.16 -0.98 0.43
CA LEU A 56 -14.27 0.16 1.35
C LEU A 56 -14.79 1.41 0.63
N PRO A 57 -15.23 2.44 1.37
CA PRO A 57 -15.59 3.73 0.79
C PRO A 57 -14.44 4.37 -0.01
N LYS A 58 -14.78 5.14 -1.04
CA LYS A 58 -13.80 5.84 -1.89
C LYS A 58 -12.98 6.83 -1.05
N GLY A 59 -11.66 6.86 -1.26
CA GLY A 59 -10.76 7.73 -0.48
C GLY A 59 -10.41 7.21 0.91
N SER A 60 -10.71 5.94 1.22
CA SER A 60 -10.21 5.28 2.42
C SER A 60 -8.68 5.19 2.43
N ILE A 61 -8.05 5.41 3.59
CA ILE A 61 -6.60 5.24 3.81
C ILE A 61 -6.33 4.28 4.97
N ILE A 62 -5.16 3.64 4.99
CA ILE A 62 -4.68 2.86 6.14
C ILE A 62 -3.77 3.75 7.00
N THR A 63 -4.12 3.90 8.28
CA THR A 63 -3.40 4.76 9.24
C THR A 63 -2.63 3.98 10.30
N SER A 64 -2.96 2.71 10.51
CA SER A 64 -2.20 1.79 11.37
C SER A 64 -2.48 0.35 10.96
N GLN A 65 -1.50 -0.53 11.13
CA GLN A 65 -1.65 -1.96 10.94
C GLN A 65 -0.77 -2.73 11.92
N LYS A 66 -1.16 -3.97 12.23
CA LYS A 66 -0.38 -4.94 13.00
C LYS A 66 -0.55 -6.32 12.38
N THR A 67 0.56 -7.02 12.18
CA THR A 67 0.60 -8.42 11.73
C THR A 67 0.93 -9.37 12.90
N GLY A 68 0.86 -10.68 12.66
CA GLY A 68 1.17 -11.71 13.67
C GLY A 68 -0.06 -12.20 14.46
N PRO A 69 0.08 -12.62 15.74
CA PRO A 69 -0.93 -13.44 16.45
C PRO A 69 -2.20 -12.70 16.88
N SER A 70 -2.30 -11.39 16.64
CA SER A 70 -3.53 -10.61 16.84
C SER A 70 -3.51 -9.47 15.82
N PRO A 71 -3.82 -9.78 14.55
CA PRO A 71 -3.67 -8.85 13.46
C PRO A 71 -4.82 -7.85 13.42
N PHE A 72 -4.53 -6.60 13.11
CA PHE A 72 -5.54 -5.57 12.92
C PHE A 72 -5.12 -4.53 11.88
N PHE A 73 -6.12 -3.88 11.29
CA PHE A 73 -5.97 -2.71 10.42
C PHE A 73 -6.83 -1.57 10.97
N VAL A 74 -6.32 -0.34 10.92
CA VAL A 74 -7.09 0.89 11.21
C VAL A 74 -7.16 1.70 9.92
N ILE A 75 -8.34 1.64 9.32
CA ILE A 75 -8.73 2.33 8.09
C ILE A 75 -9.49 3.59 8.48
N ARG A 76 -9.32 4.68 7.74
CA ARG A 76 -10.07 5.94 7.94
C ARG A 76 -10.54 6.52 6.62
N ASP A 77 -11.54 7.39 6.70
CA ASP A 77 -11.70 8.47 5.72
C ASP A 77 -10.37 9.22 5.57
N GLY A 78 -9.88 9.36 4.34
CA GLY A 78 -8.62 10.03 4.01
C GLY A 78 -8.64 11.56 4.10
N SER A 79 -9.78 12.17 4.46
CA SER A 79 -9.86 13.60 4.73
C SER A 79 -9.03 13.99 5.97
N ARG A 80 -8.57 15.27 6.03
CA ARG A 80 -7.79 15.81 7.16
C ARG A 80 -8.52 15.70 8.50
N THR A 81 -9.85 15.68 8.48
CA THR A 81 -10.71 15.52 9.66
C THR A 81 -11.63 14.32 9.42
N PRO A 82 -11.14 13.09 9.62
CA PRO A 82 -11.84 11.88 9.18
C PRO A 82 -13.27 11.80 9.71
N ALA A 83 -14.25 11.64 8.81
CA ALA A 83 -15.64 11.42 9.18
C ALA A 83 -15.84 10.11 9.95
N TRP A 84 -14.96 9.12 9.74
CA TRP A 84 -15.00 7.82 10.41
C TRP A 84 -13.62 7.17 10.52
N SER A 85 -13.51 6.24 11.48
CA SER A 85 -12.38 5.32 11.64
C SER A 85 -12.91 3.90 11.82
N LEU A 86 -12.48 2.96 10.99
CA LEU A 86 -12.81 1.53 11.05
C LEU A 86 -11.58 0.73 11.47
N ARG A 87 -11.69 -0.03 12.56
CA ARG A 87 -10.72 -1.05 12.96
C ARG A 87 -11.25 -2.43 12.56
N LEU A 88 -10.48 -3.18 11.78
CA LEU A 88 -10.75 -4.58 11.44
C LEU A 88 -9.75 -5.48 12.15
N GLU A 89 -10.21 -6.52 12.83
CA GLU A 89 -9.35 -7.50 13.52
C GLU A 89 -9.97 -8.90 13.57
N SER A 90 -9.13 -9.94 13.59
CA SER A 90 -9.56 -11.31 13.86
C SER A 90 -9.34 -11.62 15.34
N VAL A 91 -10.41 -11.98 16.05
CA VAL A 91 -10.43 -12.14 17.50
C VAL A 91 -10.79 -13.59 17.84
N PRO A 92 -9.92 -14.32 18.58
CA PRO A 92 -10.29 -15.61 19.15
C PRO A 92 -11.36 -15.40 20.23
N SER A 93 -12.44 -16.19 20.20
CA SER A 93 -13.55 -16.05 21.15
C SER A 93 -14.05 -17.39 21.69
N SER A 94 -14.67 -17.32 22.87
CA SER A 94 -15.51 -18.36 23.45
C SER A 94 -17.01 -18.06 23.33
N ASP A 95 -17.38 -16.87 22.81
CA ASP A 95 -18.78 -16.49 22.61
C ASP A 95 -19.42 -17.41 21.56
N PRO A 96 -20.65 -17.92 21.80
CA PRO A 96 -21.29 -18.89 20.90
C PRO A 96 -21.88 -18.26 19.63
N THR A 97 -22.11 -16.94 19.62
CA THR A 97 -22.71 -16.21 18.49
C THR A 97 -22.10 -14.81 18.36
N ALA A 98 -22.20 -14.23 17.15
CA ALA A 98 -21.80 -12.86 16.88
C ALA A 98 -22.55 -11.84 17.77
N GLU A 99 -23.86 -12.07 18.01
CA GLU A 99 -24.66 -11.27 18.92
C GLU A 99 -24.11 -11.34 20.36
N ALA A 100 -23.83 -12.54 20.89
CA ALA A 100 -23.30 -12.70 22.24
C ALA A 100 -21.96 -11.95 22.43
N MET A 101 -21.12 -11.94 21.39
CA MET A 101 -19.88 -11.18 21.39
C MET A 101 -20.13 -9.66 21.41
N ILE A 102 -21.06 -9.14 20.60
CA ILE A 102 -21.42 -7.71 20.62
C ILE A 102 -22.03 -7.30 21.98
N ARG A 103 -22.91 -8.13 22.57
CA ARG A 103 -23.43 -7.92 23.92
C ARG A 103 -22.31 -7.85 24.96
N ARG A 104 -21.31 -8.75 24.88
CA ARG A 104 -20.12 -8.72 25.75
C ARG A 104 -19.27 -7.46 25.53
N MET A 105 -19.11 -7.00 24.28
CA MET A 105 -18.37 -5.77 23.97
C MET A 105 -19.06 -4.53 24.56
N MET A 106 -20.38 -4.40 24.40
CA MET A 106 -21.18 -3.34 25.03
C MET A 106 -21.00 -3.33 26.56
N LEU A 107 -21.13 -4.50 27.21
CA LEU A 107 -20.95 -4.63 28.66
C LEU A 107 -19.51 -4.37 29.13
N SER A 108 -18.50 -4.56 28.27
CA SER A 108 -17.10 -4.22 28.59
C SER A 108 -16.78 -2.74 28.45
N GLY A 109 -17.60 -1.99 27.70
CA GLY A 109 -17.55 -0.53 27.63
C GLY A 109 -18.24 0.18 28.80
N ASP A 110 -19.07 -0.55 29.57
CA ASP A 110 -19.87 -0.03 30.68
C ASP A 110 -18.99 0.33 31.90
N LYS A 111 -18.28 1.45 31.77
CA LYS A 111 -17.59 2.13 32.86
C LYS A 111 -18.62 2.78 33.78
N LYS A 112 -18.26 2.96 35.05
CA LYS A 112 -19.04 3.82 35.94
C LYS A 112 -19.23 5.19 35.28
N ASP A 113 -20.49 5.56 35.07
CA ASP A 113 -21.01 6.80 34.51
C ASP A 113 -21.11 6.92 32.97
N SER A 114 -20.77 5.88 32.18
CA SER A 114 -21.03 5.88 30.72
C SER A 114 -22.46 5.41 30.41
N THR A 115 -23.33 6.30 29.90
CA THR A 115 -24.65 5.89 29.40
C THR A 115 -24.58 5.52 27.91
N ILE A 116 -24.83 4.24 27.60
CA ILE A 116 -24.90 3.73 26.22
C ILE A 116 -26.35 3.79 25.71
N GLU A 117 -26.57 4.50 24.59
CA GLU A 117 -27.83 4.56 23.85
C GLU A 117 -27.71 3.69 22.60
N ILE A 118 -28.55 2.65 22.47
CA ILE A 118 -28.57 1.80 21.28
C ILE A 118 -29.30 2.53 20.14
N LEU A 119 -28.59 2.83 19.05
CA LEU A 119 -29.13 3.51 17.87
C LEU A 119 -29.76 2.52 16.88
N ARG A 120 -29.13 1.35 16.70
CA ARG A 120 -29.60 0.30 15.79
C ARG A 120 -28.95 -1.04 16.15
N GLU A 121 -29.71 -2.13 15.98
CA GLU A 121 -29.19 -3.50 16.00
C GLU A 121 -29.79 -4.28 14.85
N GLN A 122 -29.02 -5.19 14.25
CA GLN A 122 -29.46 -5.99 13.12
C GLN A 122 -28.69 -7.30 12.98
N SER A 123 -29.43 -8.41 12.93
CA SER A 123 -28.91 -9.69 12.42
C SER A 123 -28.73 -9.62 10.90
N LEU A 124 -27.59 -10.07 10.41
CA LEU A 124 -27.20 -10.03 9.00
C LEU A 124 -26.75 -11.42 8.53
N THR A 125 -26.75 -11.65 7.22
CA THR A 125 -26.12 -12.82 6.61
C THR A 125 -25.09 -12.36 5.59
N ILE A 126 -23.84 -12.77 5.75
CA ILE A 126 -22.71 -12.36 4.89
C ILE A 126 -21.96 -13.63 4.49
N ASN A 127 -21.86 -13.90 3.18
CA ASN A 127 -21.37 -15.17 2.60
C ASN A 127 -22.09 -16.44 3.09
N GLY A 128 -23.33 -16.31 3.60
CA GLY A 128 -24.08 -17.41 4.21
C GLY A 128 -23.87 -17.56 5.73
N GLU A 129 -22.87 -16.86 6.30
CA GLU A 129 -22.61 -16.89 7.74
C GLU A 129 -23.47 -15.86 8.50
N PRO A 130 -23.96 -16.20 9.72
CA PRO A 130 -24.75 -15.30 10.55
C PRO A 130 -23.87 -14.24 11.22
N ALA A 131 -24.00 -13.00 10.75
CA ALA A 131 -23.34 -11.83 11.30
C ALA A 131 -24.30 -11.03 12.20
N TYR A 132 -23.75 -10.16 13.03
CA TYR A 132 -24.53 -9.20 13.82
C TYR A 132 -23.90 -7.81 13.71
N LEU A 133 -24.75 -6.79 13.60
CA LEU A 133 -24.38 -5.38 13.52
C LEU A 133 -25.08 -4.63 14.66
N ALA A 134 -24.35 -3.75 15.34
CA ALA A 134 -24.93 -2.78 16.27
C ALA A 134 -24.28 -1.40 16.10
N TRP A 135 -25.07 -0.35 16.29
CA TRP A 135 -24.63 1.02 16.42
C TRP A 135 -25.12 1.58 17.74
N VAL A 136 -24.22 2.21 18.50
CA VAL A 136 -24.52 2.82 19.79
C VAL A 136 -23.94 4.23 19.88
N ARG A 137 -24.61 5.11 20.62
CA ARG A 137 -24.07 6.39 21.06
C ARG A 137 -23.61 6.25 22.50
N GLU A 138 -22.39 6.68 22.77
CA GLU A 138 -21.82 6.71 24.11
C GLU A 138 -21.41 8.14 24.45
N ARG A 139 -21.58 8.54 25.71
CA ARG A 139 -21.06 9.80 26.24
C ARG A 139 -19.76 9.56 26.98
N LEU A 140 -18.69 10.20 26.51
CA LEU A 140 -17.36 10.11 27.11
C LEU A 140 -17.23 10.95 28.39
N GLU A 141 -16.18 10.68 29.16
CA GLU A 141 -15.83 11.36 30.42
C GLU A 141 -15.64 12.88 30.26
N ASP A 142 -15.24 13.36 29.08
CA ASP A 142 -15.11 14.79 28.75
C ASP A 142 -16.45 15.46 28.35
N GLY A 143 -17.53 14.68 28.34
CA GLY A 143 -18.88 15.10 27.99
C GLY A 143 -19.21 15.02 26.50
N GLN A 144 -18.27 14.68 25.62
CA GLN A 144 -18.52 14.50 24.18
C GLN A 144 -19.34 13.23 23.91
N ASN A 145 -20.17 13.27 22.87
CA ASN A 145 -20.88 12.10 22.38
C ASN A 145 -20.13 11.50 21.18
N VAL A 146 -19.91 10.19 21.21
CA VAL A 146 -19.31 9.41 20.12
C VAL A 146 -20.30 8.34 19.69
N VAL A 147 -20.26 7.96 18.41
CA VAL A 147 -21.03 6.85 17.87
C VAL A 147 -20.08 5.71 17.51
N PHE A 148 -20.28 4.57 18.17
CA PHE A 148 -19.60 3.32 17.88
C PHE A 148 -20.46 2.43 17.00
N GLY A 149 -19.85 1.76 16.04
CA GLY A 149 -20.45 0.67 15.28
C GLY A 149 -19.66 -0.61 15.49
N TRP A 150 -20.33 -1.74 15.67
CA TRP A 150 -19.70 -3.06 15.69
C TRP A 150 -20.37 -3.96 14.67
N ILE A 151 -19.58 -4.53 13.76
CA ILE A 151 -19.96 -5.71 13.01
C ILE A 151 -19.13 -6.90 13.48
N VAL A 152 -19.80 -8.03 13.74
CA VAL A 152 -19.15 -9.29 14.12
C VAL A 152 -19.61 -10.40 13.18
N LEU A 153 -18.65 -11.10 12.58
CA LEU A 153 -18.85 -12.14 11.56
C LEU A 153 -18.02 -13.38 11.92
N PRO A 154 -18.61 -14.59 12.01
CA PRO A 154 -17.85 -15.83 12.23
C PRO A 154 -16.82 -16.05 11.11
N GLN A 155 -15.61 -16.50 11.47
CA GLN A 155 -14.57 -16.93 10.51
C GLN A 155 -14.34 -18.44 10.53
N GLY A 156 -15.19 -19.19 11.23
CA GLY A 156 -14.98 -20.60 11.54
C GLY A 156 -13.92 -20.80 12.63
N ARG A 157 -13.26 -21.95 12.61
CA ARG A 157 -12.23 -22.31 13.59
C ARG A 157 -10.83 -22.19 13.02
N LEU A 158 -9.99 -21.35 13.64
CA LEU A 158 -8.56 -21.25 13.36
C LEU A 158 -7.80 -21.92 14.51
N MET A 159 -6.87 -22.83 14.16
CA MET A 159 -6.10 -23.64 15.13
C MET A 159 -6.96 -24.34 16.21
N GLY A 160 -8.21 -24.69 15.88
CA GLY A 160 -9.17 -25.34 16.77
C GLY A 160 -10.05 -24.38 17.60
N GLN A 161 -9.69 -23.11 17.74
CA GLN A 161 -10.47 -22.09 18.44
C GLN A 161 -11.43 -21.36 17.50
N LEU A 162 -12.60 -20.93 17.99
CA LEU A 162 -13.55 -20.13 17.20
C LEU A 162 -13.00 -18.70 17.05
N HIS A 163 -13.03 -18.17 15.83
CA HIS A 163 -12.61 -16.79 15.53
C HIS A 163 -13.77 -15.98 14.95
N TYR A 164 -13.77 -14.70 15.30
CA TYR A 164 -14.65 -13.69 14.72
C TYR A 164 -13.84 -12.58 14.07
N LEU A 165 -14.28 -12.13 12.89
CA LEU A 165 -13.92 -10.83 12.38
C LEU A 165 -14.73 -9.80 13.17
N VAL A 166 -14.04 -8.83 13.74
CA VAL A 166 -14.63 -7.69 14.44
C VAL A 166 -14.29 -6.43 13.66
N GLY A 167 -15.31 -5.75 13.15
CA GLY A 167 -15.20 -4.40 12.60
C GLY A 167 -15.74 -3.39 13.61
N THR A 168 -14.86 -2.58 14.20
CA THR A 168 -15.23 -1.49 15.12
C THR A 168 -15.12 -0.15 14.39
N VAL A 169 -16.25 0.53 14.19
CA VAL A 169 -16.34 1.88 13.66
C VAL A 169 -16.42 2.90 14.79
N ILE A 170 -15.79 4.05 14.60
CA ILE A 170 -15.92 5.25 15.42
C ILE A 170 -16.28 6.42 14.51
N THR A 171 -17.34 7.16 14.84
CA THR A 171 -17.74 8.42 14.18
C THR A 171 -18.37 9.37 15.21
N ILE A 172 -18.71 10.59 14.81
CA ILE A 172 -19.40 11.58 15.65
C ILE A 172 -20.89 11.67 15.28
N PRO A 173 -21.80 12.06 16.19
CA PRO A 173 -23.25 12.09 15.95
C PRO A 173 -23.68 12.84 14.69
N ASP A 174 -23.04 13.97 14.37
CA ASP A 174 -23.38 14.81 13.21
C ASP A 174 -22.99 14.16 11.87
N ARG A 175 -22.03 13.22 11.88
CA ARG A 175 -21.57 12.48 10.69
C ARG A 175 -22.26 11.13 10.54
N TYR A 176 -22.76 10.55 11.63
CA TYR A 176 -23.41 9.24 11.65
C TYR A 176 -24.47 9.02 10.54
N PRO A 177 -25.41 9.96 10.24
CA PRO A 177 -26.42 9.75 9.20
C PRO A 177 -25.85 9.56 7.78
N LEU A 178 -24.64 10.07 7.51
CA LEU A 178 -23.94 9.90 6.23
C LEU A 178 -23.04 8.65 6.26
N VAL A 179 -22.31 8.47 7.37
CA VAL A 179 -21.33 7.39 7.56
C VAL A 179 -21.99 6.02 7.66
N GLN A 180 -23.15 5.93 8.30
CA GLN A 180 -23.86 4.66 8.53
C GLN A 180 -24.16 3.91 7.21
N PRO A 181 -24.93 4.46 6.25
CA PRO A 181 -25.30 3.71 5.05
C PRO A 181 -24.07 3.36 4.19
N GLU A 182 -23.06 4.21 4.16
CA GLU A 182 -21.83 4.00 3.42
C GLU A 182 -21.01 2.82 3.99
N LEU A 183 -20.79 2.79 5.30
CA LEU A 183 -20.06 1.69 5.95
C LEU A 183 -20.87 0.40 6.06
N GLU A 184 -22.19 0.46 6.26
CA GLU A 184 -23.05 -0.73 6.18
C GLU A 184 -23.00 -1.37 4.78
N ALA A 185 -22.97 -0.56 3.72
CA ALA A 185 -22.82 -1.05 2.35
C ALA A 185 -21.43 -1.67 2.12
N ALA A 186 -20.35 -1.02 2.58
CA ALA A 186 -18.99 -1.56 2.52
C ALA A 186 -18.85 -2.89 3.28
N MET A 187 -19.34 -2.97 4.52
CA MET A 187 -19.41 -4.20 5.32
C MET A 187 -20.21 -5.30 4.60
N GLY A 188 -21.28 -4.93 3.90
CA GLY A 188 -22.08 -5.84 3.08
C GLY A 188 -21.33 -6.47 1.89
N THR A 189 -20.10 -6.04 1.59
CA THR A 189 -19.23 -6.62 0.54
C THR A 189 -18.15 -7.58 1.07
N ILE A 190 -18.04 -7.77 2.39
CA ILE A 190 -17.03 -8.64 3.00
C ILE A 190 -17.13 -10.07 2.43
N GLN A 191 -16.02 -10.60 1.91
CA GLN A 191 -15.87 -12.00 1.51
C GLN A 191 -14.83 -12.68 2.41
N LEU A 192 -15.20 -13.81 3.04
CA LEU A 192 -14.27 -14.60 3.85
C LEU A 192 -13.30 -15.38 2.94
N ARG A 193 -11.99 -15.18 3.12
CA ARG A 193 -10.94 -15.93 2.42
C ARG A 193 -10.62 -17.22 3.20
N GLY A 194 -11.30 -18.31 2.84
CA GLY A 194 -10.89 -19.65 3.30
C GLY A 194 -9.49 -20.02 2.80
N PRO A 195 -8.67 -20.74 3.59
CA PRO A 195 -7.25 -20.98 3.28
C PRO A 195 -7.03 -21.76 1.97
N GLU A 196 -7.92 -22.71 1.64
CA GLU A 196 -7.83 -23.49 0.39
C GLU A 196 -8.00 -22.61 -0.85
N LYS A 197 -9.05 -21.78 -0.91
CA LYS A 197 -9.29 -20.85 -2.02
C LYS A 197 -8.20 -19.78 -2.14
N ALA A 198 -7.62 -19.36 -1.02
CA ALA A 198 -6.48 -18.45 -1.03
C ALA A 198 -5.24 -19.11 -1.66
N GLY A 199 -4.96 -20.38 -1.33
CA GLY A 199 -3.86 -21.16 -1.91
C GLY A 199 -4.02 -21.41 -3.41
N GLU A 200 -5.21 -21.80 -3.87
CA GLU A 200 -5.47 -21.98 -5.31
C GLU A 200 -5.26 -20.70 -6.12
N LEU A 201 -5.73 -19.56 -5.60
CA LEU A 201 -5.57 -18.26 -6.25
C LEU A 201 -4.10 -17.84 -6.30
N ALA A 202 -3.39 -17.92 -5.16
CA ALA A 202 -1.97 -17.59 -5.08
C ALA A 202 -1.11 -18.47 -6.02
N TYR A 203 -1.44 -19.75 -6.17
CA TYR A 203 -0.78 -20.63 -7.13
C TYR A 203 -0.98 -20.15 -8.58
N ARG A 204 -2.21 -19.79 -8.98
CA ARG A 204 -2.49 -19.27 -10.33
C ARG A 204 -1.78 -17.93 -10.58
N GLU A 205 -1.81 -17.03 -9.61
CA GLU A 205 -1.10 -15.74 -9.66
C GLU A 205 0.42 -15.94 -9.81
N ALA A 206 0.99 -16.95 -9.14
CA ALA A 206 2.40 -17.31 -9.27
C ALA A 206 2.75 -17.95 -10.63
N GLU A 207 1.90 -18.81 -11.20
CA GLU A 207 2.11 -19.37 -12.54
C GLU A 207 1.94 -18.33 -13.65
N ASN A 208 1.00 -17.39 -13.50
CA ASN A 208 0.85 -16.23 -14.38
C ASN A 208 2.13 -15.38 -14.37
N ALA A 209 2.67 -15.08 -13.17
CA ALA A 209 3.91 -14.35 -13.00
C ALA A 209 5.11 -15.06 -13.65
N LYS A 210 5.24 -16.38 -13.51
CA LYS A 210 6.29 -17.16 -14.21
C LYS A 210 6.15 -17.07 -15.73
N THR A 211 4.92 -17.24 -16.23
CA THR A 211 4.62 -17.21 -17.67
C THR A 211 4.92 -15.84 -18.27
N PHE A 212 4.52 -14.77 -17.58
CA PHE A 212 4.83 -13.40 -17.96
C PHE A 212 6.35 -13.13 -17.99
N LEU A 213 7.08 -13.46 -16.91
CA LEU A 213 8.52 -13.23 -16.84
C LEU A 213 9.30 -14.03 -17.90
N ALA A 214 8.88 -15.26 -18.20
CA ALA A 214 9.46 -16.07 -19.27
C ALA A 214 9.14 -15.55 -20.68
N GLY A 215 8.11 -14.72 -20.83
CA GLY A 215 7.74 -14.03 -22.07
C GLY A 215 8.50 -12.72 -22.32
N LEU A 216 9.23 -12.19 -21.33
CA LEU A 216 10.05 -10.97 -21.49
C LEU A 216 11.33 -11.29 -22.27
N SER A 217 11.34 -10.96 -23.56
CA SER A 217 12.51 -11.11 -24.43
C SER A 217 13.48 -9.93 -24.31
N GLU A 218 14.73 -10.12 -24.73
CA GLU A 218 15.71 -9.04 -24.90
C GLU A 218 15.16 -7.90 -25.77
N GLU A 219 14.44 -8.21 -26.84
CA GLU A 219 13.81 -7.24 -27.74
C GLU A 219 12.78 -6.37 -27.00
N THR A 220 11.88 -7.00 -26.22
CA THR A 220 10.89 -6.32 -25.40
C THR A 220 11.53 -5.41 -24.36
N LEU A 221 12.61 -5.86 -23.71
CA LEU A 221 13.33 -5.05 -22.73
C LEU A 221 14.08 -3.88 -23.42
N LYS A 222 14.76 -4.13 -24.55
CA LYS A 222 15.48 -3.11 -25.32
C LYS A 222 14.56 -2.03 -25.88
N ALA A 223 13.32 -2.37 -26.26
CA ALA A 223 12.32 -1.41 -26.69
C ALA A 223 11.95 -0.35 -25.63
N SER A 224 12.22 -0.60 -24.34
CA SER A 224 12.01 0.38 -23.24
C SER A 224 13.21 1.30 -22.98
N THR A 225 14.34 1.08 -23.63
CA THR A 225 15.55 1.89 -23.44
C THR A 225 15.40 3.29 -24.04
N ASN A 226 16.16 4.26 -23.50
CA ASN A 226 16.03 5.70 -23.78
C ASN A 226 14.76 6.34 -23.19
N HIS A 227 13.94 5.58 -22.46
CA HIS A 227 12.84 6.14 -21.67
C HIS A 227 13.40 6.99 -20.52
N ARG A 228 12.87 8.20 -20.35
CA ARG A 228 13.17 9.08 -19.22
C ARG A 228 11.93 9.86 -18.80
N THR A 229 11.57 9.80 -17.53
CA THR A 229 10.47 10.60 -16.95
C THR A 229 10.89 11.31 -15.67
N CYS A 230 10.29 12.47 -15.41
CA CYS A 230 10.33 13.10 -14.10
C CYS A 230 8.98 12.89 -13.40
N ARG A 231 8.98 12.72 -12.09
CA ARG A 231 7.78 12.46 -11.29
C ARG A 231 7.74 13.40 -10.09
N ARG A 232 6.61 14.07 -9.89
CA ARG A 232 6.28 14.83 -8.67
C ARG A 232 5.72 13.87 -7.63
N ILE A 233 6.04 14.07 -6.37
CA ILE A 233 5.56 13.26 -5.25
C ILE A 233 5.05 14.21 -4.17
N TYR A 234 3.75 14.19 -3.91
CA TYR A 234 3.08 15.18 -3.08
C TYR A 234 1.86 14.58 -2.36
N ARG A 235 1.38 15.26 -1.32
CA ARG A 235 0.08 14.98 -0.71
C ARG A 235 -0.88 16.13 -1.06
N PRO A 236 -2.07 15.87 -1.62
CA PRO A 236 -2.98 16.92 -2.02
C PRO A 236 -3.41 17.84 -0.87
N GLY A 237 -3.51 19.14 -1.16
CA GLY A 237 -4.16 20.10 -0.28
C GLY A 237 -5.67 19.84 -0.14
N GLN A 238 -6.31 20.44 0.87
CA GLN A 238 -7.77 20.55 0.91
C GLN A 238 -8.23 21.75 0.07
N ASP A 239 -9.54 21.87 -0.20
CA ASP A 239 -10.12 22.88 -1.09
C ASP A 239 -9.56 24.31 -0.90
N GLY A 240 -8.67 24.74 -1.79
CA GLY A 240 -8.03 26.07 -1.81
C GLY A 240 -6.68 26.18 -1.10
N GLU A 241 -6.26 25.16 -0.34
CA GLU A 241 -4.93 25.06 0.26
C GLU A 241 -3.90 24.51 -0.75
N PRO A 242 -2.62 24.87 -0.63
CA PRO A 242 -1.56 24.30 -1.47
C PRO A 242 -1.30 22.83 -1.16
N ASP A 243 -0.78 22.12 -2.16
CA ASP A 243 -0.27 20.75 -2.01
C ASP A 243 0.97 20.70 -1.11
N GLU A 244 1.12 19.63 -0.34
CA GLU A 244 2.32 19.34 0.44
C GLU A 244 3.34 18.61 -0.45
N GLU A 245 4.40 19.31 -0.86
CA GLU A 245 5.50 18.75 -1.65
C GLU A 245 6.40 17.84 -0.81
N ILE A 246 6.44 16.55 -1.15
CA ILE A 246 7.17 15.52 -0.38
C ILE A 246 8.48 15.18 -1.07
N ALA A 247 8.47 15.00 -2.39
CA ALA A 247 9.65 14.62 -3.16
C ALA A 247 9.49 14.91 -4.66
N TYR A 248 10.58 14.80 -5.40
CA TYR A 248 10.54 14.51 -6.83
C TYR A 248 11.48 13.35 -7.14
N SER A 249 11.26 12.71 -8.29
CA SER A 249 12.22 11.76 -8.85
C SER A 249 12.45 11.97 -10.34
N VAL A 250 13.64 11.60 -10.79
CA VAL A 250 14.02 11.45 -12.19
C VAL A 250 14.32 9.97 -12.40
N PHE A 251 13.63 9.41 -13.39
CA PHE A 251 13.61 8.00 -13.72
C PHE A 251 14.14 7.82 -15.14
N SER A 252 15.05 6.88 -15.37
CA SER A 252 15.50 6.54 -16.72
C SER A 252 15.82 5.07 -16.91
N ILE A 253 15.66 4.60 -18.15
CA ILE A 253 15.97 3.24 -18.61
C ILE A 253 16.96 3.34 -19.76
N GLU A 254 18.07 2.61 -19.68
CA GLU A 254 19.13 2.59 -20.69
C GLU A 254 19.69 1.16 -20.85
N ALA A 255 20.26 0.87 -22.01
CA ALA A 255 21.14 -0.29 -22.17
C ALA A 255 22.52 0.10 -21.63
N ALA A 256 23.06 -0.67 -20.68
CA ALA A 256 24.37 -0.38 -20.10
C ALA A 256 25.09 -1.65 -19.61
N PRO A 257 26.44 -1.66 -19.61
CA PRO A 257 27.24 -2.71 -18.98
C PRO A 257 27.06 -2.70 -17.45
N MET A 258 27.06 -3.88 -16.82
CA MET A 258 26.86 -4.05 -15.38
C MET A 258 27.84 -3.21 -14.53
N GLY A 259 29.08 -3.01 -14.99
CA GLY A 259 30.10 -2.18 -14.34
C GLY A 259 29.67 -0.73 -14.06
N THR A 260 28.66 -0.22 -14.77
CA THR A 260 28.04 1.11 -14.56
C THR A 260 27.42 1.27 -13.17
N LEU A 261 27.21 0.18 -12.42
CA LEU A 261 26.80 0.20 -11.02
C LEU A 261 27.89 0.70 -10.05
N GLN A 262 29.17 0.76 -10.48
CA GLN A 262 30.28 1.26 -9.67
C GLN A 262 30.54 2.75 -9.95
N PRO A 263 30.23 3.67 -9.01
CA PRO A 263 30.42 5.10 -9.25
C PRO A 263 31.90 5.45 -9.47
N GLY A 264 32.21 6.12 -10.57
CA GLY A 264 33.56 6.57 -10.91
C GLY A 264 34.47 5.49 -11.54
N SER A 265 33.95 4.30 -11.84
CA SER A 265 34.66 3.32 -12.66
C SER A 265 34.57 3.69 -14.14
N PHE A 266 35.64 3.42 -14.90
CA PHE A 266 35.71 3.65 -16.34
C PHE A 266 35.50 2.32 -17.08
N SER A 267 34.81 2.33 -18.22
CA SER A 267 34.50 1.11 -18.97
C SER A 267 35.72 0.29 -19.40
N GLU A 268 36.87 0.95 -19.56
CA GLU A 268 38.18 0.35 -19.85
C GLU A 268 38.72 -0.52 -18.72
N LEU A 269 38.21 -0.35 -17.49
CA LEU A 269 38.64 -1.08 -16.28
C LEU A 269 37.68 -2.22 -15.90
N TYR A 270 36.55 -2.36 -16.60
CA TYR A 270 35.56 -3.40 -16.32
C TYR A 270 36.14 -4.79 -16.63
N ARG A 271 35.92 -5.71 -15.69
CA ARG A 271 36.13 -7.15 -15.88
C ARG A 271 35.15 -7.71 -16.93
N HIS A 272 35.41 -8.91 -17.41
CA HIS A 272 34.59 -9.54 -18.46
C HIS A 272 33.10 -9.66 -18.08
N ASP A 273 32.80 -9.97 -16.82
CA ASP A 273 31.45 -10.00 -16.26
C ASP A 273 30.85 -8.59 -16.14
N GLU A 274 31.64 -7.60 -15.69
CA GLU A 274 31.23 -6.19 -15.60
C GLU A 274 30.97 -5.54 -16.98
N GLN A 275 31.44 -6.14 -18.08
CA GLN A 275 31.18 -5.71 -19.46
C GLN A 275 29.84 -6.23 -20.02
N GLU A 276 29.14 -7.16 -19.34
CA GLU A 276 27.85 -7.68 -19.81
C GLU A 276 26.81 -6.55 -19.87
N GLU A 277 26.24 -6.33 -21.06
CA GLU A 277 25.17 -5.36 -21.28
C GLU A 277 23.84 -5.90 -20.73
N GLY A 278 23.05 -5.02 -20.11
CA GLY A 278 21.72 -5.33 -19.61
C GLY A 278 20.85 -4.07 -19.50
N LEU A 279 19.63 -4.28 -19.02
CA LEU A 279 18.68 -3.21 -18.72
C LEU A 279 19.12 -2.49 -17.44
N LEU A 280 19.53 -1.23 -17.55
CA LEU A 280 19.85 -0.39 -16.39
C LEU A 280 18.73 0.62 -16.14
N VAL A 281 18.09 0.50 -14.97
CA VAL A 281 17.11 1.45 -14.45
C VAL A 281 17.78 2.35 -13.42
N LYS A 282 17.74 3.67 -13.65
CA LYS A 282 18.25 4.68 -12.72
C LYS A 282 17.09 5.46 -12.10
N VAL A 283 17.16 5.66 -10.79
CA VAL A 283 16.19 6.43 -10.01
C VAL A 283 16.93 7.41 -9.12
N HIS A 284 16.83 8.69 -9.45
CA HIS A 284 17.37 9.80 -8.66
C HIS A 284 16.19 10.49 -7.98
N SER A 285 16.16 10.58 -6.66
CA SER A 285 15.08 11.26 -5.93
C SER A 285 15.62 12.25 -4.92
N ARG A 286 14.90 13.34 -4.67
CA ARG A 286 15.09 14.20 -3.52
C ARG A 286 13.81 14.25 -2.71
N ILE A 287 13.93 14.02 -1.41
CA ILE A 287 12.83 13.93 -0.45
C ILE A 287 12.99 15.03 0.61
N VAL A 288 11.91 15.74 0.90
CA VAL A 288 11.81 16.71 1.99
C VAL A 288 11.53 15.96 3.29
N VAL A 289 12.35 16.18 4.32
CA VAL A 289 12.12 15.61 5.66
C VAL A 289 11.71 16.68 6.66
N ASP A 290 12.32 17.86 6.56
CA ASP A 290 12.02 19.05 7.36
C ASP A 290 12.48 20.27 6.56
N ALA A 291 11.54 20.98 5.94
CA ALA A 291 11.83 22.12 5.06
C ALA A 291 12.47 23.28 5.84
N ASP A 292 11.90 23.63 7.00
CA ASP A 292 12.35 24.73 7.87
C ASP A 292 13.80 24.54 8.35
N ARG A 293 14.22 23.29 8.57
CA ARG A 293 15.59 22.95 8.99
C ARG A 293 16.54 22.62 7.84
N GLU A 294 16.07 22.71 6.59
CA GLU A 294 16.78 22.29 5.39
C GLU A 294 17.30 20.84 5.47
N ILE A 295 16.44 19.92 5.92
CA ILE A 295 16.74 18.49 5.98
C ILE A 295 16.11 17.79 4.77
N TYR A 296 16.99 17.26 3.92
CA TYR A 296 16.63 16.55 2.70
C TYR A 296 17.27 15.16 2.69
N ILE A 297 16.68 14.22 1.95
CA ILE A 297 17.29 12.94 1.61
C ILE A 297 17.41 12.86 0.08
N ASP A 298 18.64 12.79 -0.41
CA ASP A 298 18.93 12.46 -1.80
C ASP A 298 19.11 10.95 -1.93
N MET A 299 18.41 10.32 -2.87
CA MET A 299 18.53 8.90 -3.20
C MET A 299 19.03 8.71 -4.62
N LEU A 300 20.02 7.84 -4.80
CA LEU A 300 20.47 7.33 -6.10
C LEU A 300 20.34 5.81 -6.09
N GLY A 301 19.34 5.28 -6.77
CA GLY A 301 19.18 3.85 -7.06
C GLY A 301 19.61 3.54 -8.49
N GLN A 302 20.43 2.49 -8.66
CA GLN A 302 20.82 1.94 -9.95
C GLN A 302 20.53 0.44 -9.93
N TYR A 303 19.67 -0.04 -10.84
CA TYR A 303 19.19 -1.42 -10.87
C TYR A 303 19.46 -2.02 -12.25
N TRP A 304 20.41 -2.94 -12.34
CA TRP A 304 20.81 -3.62 -13.57
C TRP A 304 20.23 -5.03 -13.63
N LEU A 305 19.72 -5.42 -14.78
CA LEU A 305 19.15 -6.74 -15.05
C LEU A 305 19.70 -7.29 -16.37
N ALA A 306 20.22 -8.51 -16.36
CA ALA A 306 20.64 -9.20 -17.58
C ALA A 306 19.45 -9.35 -18.55
N TRP A 307 19.69 -9.25 -19.86
CA TRP A 307 18.62 -9.34 -20.87
C TRP A 307 17.85 -10.67 -20.87
N ASP A 308 18.44 -11.75 -20.35
CA ASP A 308 17.84 -13.08 -20.18
C ASP A 308 17.15 -13.28 -18.80
N LEU A 309 17.09 -12.23 -17.97
CA LEU A 309 16.61 -12.22 -16.59
C LEU A 309 17.32 -13.24 -15.66
N SER A 310 18.43 -13.86 -16.08
CA SER A 310 19.09 -14.94 -15.35
C SER A 310 19.76 -14.48 -14.05
N HIS A 311 20.16 -13.21 -13.99
CA HIS A 311 20.81 -12.58 -12.85
C HIS A 311 20.64 -11.06 -12.89
N GLU A 312 20.94 -10.40 -11.77
CA GLU A 312 20.75 -8.95 -11.61
C GLU A 312 21.71 -8.40 -10.56
N ALA A 313 21.95 -7.09 -10.58
CA ALA A 313 22.73 -6.40 -9.57
C ALA A 313 22.17 -4.98 -9.34
N TRP A 314 22.33 -4.44 -8.15
CA TRP A 314 21.92 -3.07 -7.84
C TRP A 314 22.80 -2.39 -6.80
N THR A 315 22.78 -1.06 -6.87
CA THR A 315 23.30 -0.16 -5.83
C THR A 315 22.23 0.85 -5.45
N ALA A 316 22.16 1.19 -4.17
CA ALA A 316 21.35 2.30 -3.68
C ALA A 316 22.15 3.12 -2.68
N PHE A 317 22.26 4.41 -2.94
CA PHE A 317 22.90 5.40 -2.07
C PHE A 317 21.81 6.30 -1.49
N VAL A 318 21.77 6.44 -0.18
CA VAL A 318 20.85 7.33 0.53
C VAL A 318 21.68 8.36 1.28
N THR A 319 21.67 9.61 0.81
CA THR A 319 22.41 10.71 1.40
C THR A 319 21.48 11.66 2.13
N ARG A 320 21.49 11.59 3.46
CA ARG A 320 20.79 12.57 4.32
C ARG A 320 21.63 13.84 4.39
N ARG A 321 21.02 14.97 4.04
CA ARG A 321 21.61 16.31 4.13
C ARG A 321 20.93 17.11 5.24
N GLN A 322 21.72 17.88 5.97
CA GLN A 322 21.25 18.95 6.85
C GLN A 322 22.20 20.13 6.68
N ARG A 323 21.78 21.13 5.88
CA ARG A 323 22.65 22.23 5.44
C ARG A 323 23.95 21.67 4.81
N ALA A 324 25.11 21.95 5.38
CA ALA A 324 26.41 21.48 4.91
C ALA A 324 26.80 20.06 5.42
N ALA A 325 26.08 19.51 6.40
CA ALA A 325 26.36 18.16 6.91
C ALA A 325 25.69 17.09 6.04
N THR A 326 26.41 15.99 5.78
CA THR A 326 25.93 14.88 4.95
C THR A 326 26.30 13.54 5.57
N ARG A 327 25.34 12.59 5.63
CA ARG A 327 25.56 11.18 5.96
C ARG A 327 25.10 10.33 4.78
N THR A 328 25.88 9.33 4.38
CA THR A 328 25.52 8.42 3.28
C THR A 328 25.45 6.98 3.78
N GLU A 329 24.32 6.34 3.53
CA GLU A 329 24.11 4.90 3.66
C GLU A 329 24.18 4.25 2.27
N LYS A 330 24.69 3.02 2.19
CA LYS A 330 24.89 2.29 0.95
C LYS A 330 24.29 0.89 1.04
N GLU A 331 23.54 0.50 0.02
CA GLU A 331 23.10 -0.88 -0.21
C GLU A 331 23.70 -1.37 -1.54
N TYR A 332 24.24 -2.58 -1.51
CA TYR A 332 24.67 -3.34 -2.69
C TYR A 332 23.90 -4.65 -2.68
N GLY A 333 23.32 -5.05 -3.81
CA GLY A 333 22.66 -6.34 -3.91
C GLY A 333 22.85 -7.01 -5.26
N PHE A 334 22.74 -8.33 -5.30
CA PHE A 334 22.75 -9.09 -6.55
C PHE A 334 22.00 -10.41 -6.39
N ARG A 335 21.50 -10.93 -7.52
CA ARG A 335 21.03 -12.31 -7.67
C ARG A 335 22.04 -13.09 -8.48
N THR A 336 22.50 -14.24 -8.00
CA THR A 336 23.44 -15.09 -8.77
C THR A 336 22.75 -15.80 -9.93
N LYS A 337 23.47 -15.95 -11.05
CA LYS A 337 23.08 -16.82 -12.18
C LYS A 337 23.09 -18.28 -11.72
N GLN A 338 22.10 -19.07 -12.14
CA GLN A 338 22.11 -20.51 -11.89
C GLN A 338 23.25 -21.17 -12.66
N THR A 339 23.99 -22.06 -12.01
CA THR A 339 25.08 -22.82 -12.63
C THR A 339 24.97 -24.30 -12.28
N LEU A 340 25.74 -25.17 -12.94
CA LEU A 340 25.80 -26.59 -12.58
C LEU A 340 26.38 -26.84 -11.17
N GLY A 341 27.19 -25.90 -10.65
CA GLY A 341 27.76 -25.96 -9.30
C GLY A 341 26.86 -25.34 -8.22
N ASP A 342 26.08 -24.32 -8.57
CA ASP A 342 25.04 -23.73 -7.72
C ASP A 342 23.71 -23.62 -8.50
N PRO A 343 22.86 -24.66 -8.46
CA PRO A 343 21.63 -24.72 -9.25
C PRO A 343 20.50 -23.86 -8.69
N ARG A 344 20.70 -23.17 -7.56
CA ARG A 344 19.69 -22.31 -6.93
C ARG A 344 20.24 -20.90 -6.81
N SER A 345 19.77 -19.98 -7.67
CA SER A 345 20.07 -18.56 -7.55
C SER A 345 19.93 -18.06 -6.12
N ARG A 346 20.88 -17.26 -5.66
CA ARG A 346 20.93 -16.68 -4.32
C ARG A 346 20.81 -15.16 -4.43
N ILE A 347 20.00 -14.56 -3.56
CA ILE A 347 19.99 -13.12 -3.34
C ILE A 347 21.01 -12.83 -2.24
N VAL A 348 21.99 -11.99 -2.54
CA VAL A 348 22.94 -11.45 -1.56
C VAL A 348 22.73 -9.95 -1.49
N VAL A 349 22.58 -9.41 -0.28
CA VAL A 349 22.48 -7.98 -0.03
C VAL A 349 23.43 -7.56 1.07
N ILE A 350 24.13 -6.45 0.87
CA ILE A 350 25.13 -5.90 1.76
C ILE A 350 24.74 -4.47 2.06
N LYS A 351 24.34 -4.20 3.30
CA LYS A 351 24.15 -2.85 3.81
C LYS A 351 25.44 -2.36 4.46
N GLN A 352 25.82 -1.12 4.17
CA GLN A 352 26.97 -0.42 4.74
C GLN A 352 26.53 0.95 5.25
N ASP A 353 26.84 1.21 6.51
CA ASP A 353 26.72 2.54 7.13
C ASP A 353 28.13 3.09 7.39
N ASP A 354 28.45 4.20 6.73
CA ASP A 354 29.78 4.81 6.78
C ASP A 354 30.12 5.44 8.16
N GLU A 355 29.12 5.75 9.01
CA GLU A 355 29.40 6.32 10.34
C GLU A 355 29.89 5.26 11.34
N ILE A 356 29.33 4.06 11.29
CA ILE A 356 29.60 2.98 12.25
C ILE A 356 30.47 1.85 11.68
N ASN A 357 30.91 1.96 10.42
CA ASN A 357 31.64 0.93 9.67
C ASN A 357 30.97 -0.46 9.71
N LEU A 358 29.64 -0.48 9.87
CA LEU A 358 28.88 -1.72 9.98
C LEU A 358 28.58 -2.22 8.56
N ARG A 359 29.04 -3.44 8.27
CA ARG A 359 28.74 -4.15 7.03
C ARG A 359 27.97 -5.42 7.37
N GLN A 360 26.68 -5.46 7.02
CA GLN A 360 25.80 -6.60 7.27
C GLN A 360 25.47 -7.30 5.95
N PRO A 361 26.02 -8.50 5.69
CA PRO A 361 25.58 -9.34 4.60
C PRO A 361 24.32 -10.12 5.01
N TYR A 362 23.34 -10.13 4.11
CA TYR A 362 22.13 -10.93 4.19
C TYR A 362 22.06 -11.81 2.94
N GLU A 363 21.59 -13.04 3.09
CA GLU A 363 21.58 -14.00 2.00
C GLU A 363 20.36 -14.92 2.06
N TRP A 364 19.73 -15.14 0.90
CA TRP A 364 18.58 -16.03 0.74
C TRP A 364 18.70 -16.87 -0.52
N VAL A 365 18.14 -18.07 -0.50
CA VAL A 365 17.79 -18.78 -1.75
C VAL A 365 16.66 -18.02 -2.42
N THR A 366 16.80 -17.68 -3.70
CA THR A 366 15.77 -16.95 -4.45
C THR A 366 14.51 -17.80 -4.58
N PRO A 367 13.33 -17.36 -4.11
CA PRO A 367 12.08 -18.07 -4.35
C PRO A 367 11.64 -17.93 -5.82
N SER A 368 10.60 -18.68 -6.20
CA SER A 368 10.03 -18.62 -7.55
C SER A 368 8.51 -18.47 -7.49
N PRO A 369 7.90 -17.56 -8.27
CA PRO A 369 8.53 -16.55 -9.13
C PRO A 369 9.24 -15.44 -8.32
N TRP A 370 10.28 -14.86 -8.91
CA TRP A 370 11.03 -13.73 -8.36
C TRP A 370 10.76 -12.46 -9.17
N MET A 371 10.56 -11.33 -8.49
CA MET A 371 10.49 -10.00 -9.11
C MET A 371 11.88 -9.34 -9.08
N PRO A 372 12.55 -9.18 -10.24
CA PRO A 372 13.80 -8.44 -10.31
C PRO A 372 13.65 -6.98 -9.89
N ARG A 373 14.69 -6.43 -9.26
CA ARG A 373 14.70 -5.08 -8.68
C ARG A 373 14.57 -3.97 -9.73
N ALA A 374 15.05 -4.20 -10.95
CA ALA A 374 14.77 -3.29 -12.07
C ALA A 374 13.27 -3.28 -12.41
N LEU A 375 12.65 -4.46 -12.48
CA LEU A 375 11.23 -4.60 -12.83
C LEU A 375 10.27 -4.05 -11.77
N THR A 376 10.66 -3.91 -10.50
CA THR A 376 9.80 -3.25 -9.49
C THR A 376 9.40 -1.81 -9.88
N TRP A 377 10.20 -1.15 -10.73
CA TRP A 377 9.95 0.21 -11.21
C TRP A 377 9.31 0.28 -12.60
N THR A 378 9.53 -0.74 -13.44
CA THR A 378 9.19 -0.75 -14.87
C THR A 378 8.06 -1.69 -15.25
N LEU A 379 7.61 -2.59 -14.36
CA LEU A 379 6.63 -3.65 -14.67
C LEU A 379 5.48 -3.20 -15.57
N GLY A 380 4.78 -2.12 -15.20
CA GLY A 380 3.61 -1.60 -15.94
C GLY A 380 3.88 -1.04 -17.35
N MET A 381 5.15 -0.94 -17.77
CA MET A 381 5.52 -0.68 -19.17
C MET A 381 5.50 -1.95 -20.03
N PHE A 382 5.65 -3.12 -19.41
CA PHE A 382 5.74 -4.43 -20.09
C PHE A 382 4.46 -5.27 -20.00
N LEU A 383 3.49 -4.88 -19.18
CA LEU A 383 2.25 -5.64 -18.98
C LEU A 383 1.38 -5.65 -20.27
N PRO A 384 0.82 -6.81 -20.65
CA PRO A 384 0.01 -6.95 -21.87
C PRO A 384 -1.29 -6.13 -21.75
N ARG A 385 -1.75 -5.51 -22.84
CA ARG A 385 -2.92 -4.60 -22.85
C ARG A 385 -4.12 -5.19 -23.58
N GLU A 386 -4.29 -6.50 -23.45
CA GLU A 386 -5.32 -7.29 -24.14
C GLU A 386 -6.35 -7.81 -23.15
N GLU A 387 -5.91 -8.50 -22.09
CA GLU A 387 -6.77 -9.08 -21.06
C GLU A 387 -6.29 -8.70 -19.64
N PRO A 388 -7.19 -8.66 -18.63
CA PRO A 388 -6.82 -8.51 -17.23
C PRO A 388 -5.88 -9.62 -16.74
N LEU A 389 -4.91 -9.27 -15.89
CA LEU A 389 -3.86 -10.19 -15.45
C LEU A 389 -3.56 -10.00 -13.95
N SER A 390 -3.74 -11.07 -13.17
CA SER A 390 -3.37 -11.13 -11.75
C SER A 390 -2.11 -11.97 -11.56
N MET A 391 -1.15 -11.44 -10.80
CA MET A 391 0.19 -12.01 -10.62
C MET A 391 0.70 -11.87 -9.18
N SER A 392 1.54 -12.81 -8.74
CA SER A 392 2.18 -12.78 -7.43
C SER A 392 3.65 -13.19 -7.54
N TYR A 393 4.51 -12.51 -6.78
CA TYR A 393 5.96 -12.62 -6.83
C TYR A 393 6.58 -12.63 -5.43
N ALA A 394 7.66 -13.38 -5.23
CA ALA A 394 8.60 -13.05 -4.18
C ALA A 394 9.45 -11.84 -4.62
N PHE A 395 9.76 -10.93 -3.70
CA PHE A 395 10.56 -9.74 -3.99
C PHE A 395 11.45 -9.33 -2.81
N PHE A 396 12.45 -8.49 -3.08
CA PHE A 396 13.30 -7.90 -2.04
C PHE A 396 12.56 -6.77 -1.30
N ASP A 397 12.16 -7.03 -0.06
CA ASP A 397 11.49 -6.05 0.79
C ASP A 397 12.49 -5.24 1.64
N HIS A 398 12.27 -3.93 1.63
CA HIS A 398 13.13 -2.89 2.19
C HIS A 398 12.37 -1.95 3.14
N ARG A 399 11.08 -2.20 3.39
CA ARG A 399 10.25 -1.43 4.33
C ARG A 399 10.77 -1.55 5.77
N GLN A 400 11.19 -2.76 6.16
CA GLN A 400 11.73 -3.09 7.49
C GLN A 400 13.21 -2.65 7.66
N SER A 401 13.71 -2.62 8.91
CA SER A 401 15.13 -2.35 9.22
C SER A 401 16.03 -3.38 8.57
N ASP A 402 15.83 -4.62 9.01
CA ASP A 402 16.41 -5.79 8.41
C ASP A 402 15.71 -6.04 7.08
N PRO A 403 16.46 -6.17 5.97
CA PRO A 403 15.89 -6.56 4.71
C PRO A 403 15.35 -8.00 4.81
N GLN A 404 14.29 -8.27 4.07
CA GLN A 404 13.61 -9.57 4.06
C GLN A 404 13.11 -9.90 2.66
N ILE A 405 12.71 -11.15 2.44
CA ILE A 405 11.98 -11.53 1.23
C ILE A 405 10.48 -11.42 1.55
N GLY A 406 9.79 -10.55 0.83
CA GLY A 406 8.34 -10.37 0.94
C GLY A 406 7.60 -10.92 -0.27
N THR A 407 6.26 -10.86 -0.22
CA THR A 407 5.39 -11.15 -1.37
C THR A 407 4.92 -9.84 -1.99
N ARG A 408 4.84 -9.76 -3.32
CA ARG A 408 4.20 -8.66 -4.06
C ARG A 408 3.10 -9.25 -4.91
N ARG A 409 1.89 -8.73 -4.81
CA ARG A 409 0.78 -9.06 -5.71
C ARG A 409 0.45 -7.88 -6.59
N ASP A 410 0.18 -8.14 -7.87
CA ASP A 410 -0.21 -7.16 -8.87
C ASP A 410 -1.50 -7.62 -9.57
N ASP A 411 -2.55 -6.79 -9.56
CA ASP A 411 -3.71 -6.95 -10.43
C ASP A 411 -3.68 -5.85 -11.51
N TRP A 412 -3.73 -6.26 -12.78
CA TRP A 412 -3.67 -5.40 -13.96
C TRP A 412 -5.00 -5.43 -14.71
N THR A 413 -5.63 -4.27 -14.89
CA THR A 413 -7.00 -4.16 -15.44
C THR A 413 -7.14 -2.92 -16.33
N PRO A 414 -8.10 -2.88 -17.28
CA PRO A 414 -8.44 -1.65 -17.97
C PRO A 414 -8.93 -0.57 -16.98
N SER A 415 -8.45 0.66 -17.10
CA SER A 415 -8.75 1.72 -16.11
C SER A 415 -10.21 2.23 -16.14
N GLY A 416 -11.01 1.82 -17.13
CA GLY A 416 -12.41 2.21 -17.33
C GLY A 416 -12.65 3.68 -17.75
N SER A 417 -11.78 4.59 -17.32
CA SER A 417 -11.89 6.05 -17.48
C SER A 417 -11.49 6.59 -18.85
N THR A 418 -10.61 5.90 -19.58
CA THR A 418 -10.07 6.37 -20.87
C THR A 418 -9.56 5.18 -21.68
N ALA A 419 -9.76 5.20 -23.01
CA ALA A 419 -9.20 4.18 -23.89
C ALA A 419 -7.67 4.09 -23.76
N ASN A 420 -7.13 2.87 -23.87
CA ASN A 420 -5.70 2.55 -23.76
C ASN A 420 -5.03 2.81 -22.38
N GLN A 421 -5.76 3.32 -21.38
CA GLN A 421 -5.27 3.42 -20.00
C GLN A 421 -5.57 2.15 -19.20
N TRP A 422 -4.58 1.70 -18.45
CA TRP A 422 -4.64 0.51 -17.61
C TRP A 422 -4.26 0.84 -16.18
N LEU A 423 -4.91 0.18 -15.23
CA LEU A 423 -4.73 0.29 -13.80
C LEU A 423 -3.93 -0.91 -13.29
N LEU A 424 -2.77 -0.63 -12.69
CA LEU A 424 -1.99 -1.56 -11.88
C LEU A 424 -2.32 -1.33 -10.41
N GLN A 425 -2.86 -2.36 -9.76
CA GLN A 425 -3.06 -2.40 -8.31
C GLN A 425 -1.98 -3.29 -7.69
N THR A 426 -1.05 -2.69 -6.95
CA THR A 426 0.06 -3.40 -6.32
C THR A 426 -0.15 -3.48 -4.81
N TRP A 427 -0.19 -4.69 -4.27
CA TRP A 427 -0.08 -4.96 -2.84
C TRP A 427 1.35 -5.41 -2.51
N MET A 428 1.86 -4.90 -1.40
CA MET A 428 3.13 -5.30 -0.81
C MET A 428 2.77 -6.11 0.44
N ASP A 429 3.07 -7.40 0.41
CA ASP A 429 2.39 -8.49 1.13
C ASP A 429 0.96 -8.77 0.63
N ASP A 430 0.30 -9.80 1.17
CA ASP A 430 -1.04 -10.24 0.75
C ASP A 430 -2.18 -9.39 1.34
N ALA A 431 -1.90 -8.15 1.74
CA ALA A 431 -2.78 -7.38 2.60
C ALA A 431 -2.71 -5.86 2.44
N GLY A 432 -3.77 -5.19 2.88
CA GLY A 432 -3.93 -3.74 2.87
C GLY A 432 -4.69 -3.20 1.66
N LEU A 433 -4.55 -1.89 1.48
CA LEU A 433 -4.96 -1.19 0.28
C LEU A 433 -3.84 -1.26 -0.76
N PRO A 434 -4.17 -1.40 -2.06
CA PRO A 434 -3.18 -1.38 -3.12
C PRO A 434 -2.63 0.03 -3.35
N THR A 435 -1.39 0.09 -3.78
CA THR A 435 -0.90 1.23 -4.57
C THR A 435 -1.55 1.16 -5.96
N LYS A 436 -2.21 2.25 -6.40
CA LYS A 436 -2.99 2.31 -7.64
C LYS A 436 -2.27 3.15 -8.70
N GLY A 437 -1.58 2.53 -9.63
CA GLY A 437 -0.89 3.18 -10.75
C GLY A 437 -1.70 3.14 -12.05
N VAL A 438 -2.00 4.29 -12.64
CA VAL A 438 -2.60 4.41 -13.97
C VAL A 438 -1.48 4.59 -15.01
N TYR A 439 -1.47 3.73 -16.02
CA TYR A 439 -0.43 3.64 -17.05
C TYR A 439 -1.00 3.91 -18.45
N GLY A 440 -0.41 4.88 -19.13
CA GLY A 440 -0.57 5.12 -20.57
C GLY A 440 0.42 4.26 -21.38
N ILE A 441 0.47 4.45 -22.69
CA ILE A 441 1.39 3.71 -23.57
C ILE A 441 2.86 3.98 -23.22
N ASP A 442 3.20 5.22 -22.85
CA ASP A 442 4.55 5.66 -22.48
C ASP A 442 4.92 5.37 -21.00
N GLY A 443 4.10 4.59 -20.28
CA GLY A 443 4.33 4.22 -18.89
C GLY A 443 3.42 4.92 -17.88
N LEU A 444 3.92 5.13 -16.66
CA LEU A 444 3.14 5.66 -15.53
C LEU A 444 2.68 7.10 -15.79
N LEU A 445 1.38 7.36 -15.62
CA LEU A 445 0.79 8.70 -15.66
C LEU A 445 0.62 9.25 -14.24
N ARG A 446 -0.02 8.48 -13.36
CA ARG A 446 -0.30 8.83 -11.97
C ARG A 446 -0.40 7.59 -11.10
N GLN A 447 0.06 7.67 -9.87
CA GLN A 447 -0.03 6.65 -8.84
C GLN A 447 -0.62 7.27 -7.58
N ASN A 448 -1.60 6.61 -6.97
CA ASN A 448 -2.11 6.97 -5.64
C ASN A 448 -1.69 5.88 -4.66
N ASN A 449 -1.04 6.26 -3.55
CA ASN A 449 -0.56 5.35 -2.52
C ASN A 449 -1.59 5.22 -1.36
N PRO A 450 -1.56 4.12 -0.58
CA PRO A 450 -2.46 3.89 0.56
C PRO A 450 -2.43 4.93 1.70
N ASP A 451 -1.39 5.77 1.74
CA ASP A 451 -1.15 6.84 2.72
C ASP A 451 -1.60 8.23 2.21
N GLY A 452 -2.26 8.28 1.06
CA GLY A 452 -2.72 9.52 0.42
C GLY A 452 -1.66 10.26 -0.40
N VAL A 453 -0.43 9.75 -0.50
CA VAL A 453 0.62 10.33 -1.35
C VAL A 453 0.35 10.01 -2.81
N ILE A 454 0.56 11.00 -3.67
CA ILE A 454 0.40 10.91 -5.12
C ILE A 454 1.75 11.04 -5.80
N VAL A 455 2.02 10.16 -6.76
CA VAL A 455 3.15 10.27 -7.68
C VAL A 455 2.60 10.54 -9.08
N GLU A 456 2.95 11.64 -9.72
CA GLU A 456 2.49 11.97 -11.07
C GLU A 456 3.64 12.31 -12.01
N THR A 457 3.55 11.89 -13.27
CA THR A 457 4.56 12.20 -14.29
C THR A 457 4.48 13.66 -14.71
N THR A 458 5.62 14.33 -14.79
CA THR A 458 5.75 15.78 -14.97
C THR A 458 7.07 16.14 -15.67
N THR A 459 7.38 17.43 -15.81
CA THR A 459 8.64 17.93 -16.40
C THR A 459 9.58 18.52 -15.34
N PRO A 460 10.91 18.54 -15.60
CA PRO A 460 11.88 19.19 -14.70
C PRO A 460 11.54 20.66 -14.41
N ASP A 461 11.22 21.44 -15.45
CA ASP A 461 10.84 22.86 -15.35
C ASP A 461 9.61 23.07 -14.45
N ARG A 462 8.67 22.11 -14.46
CA ARG A 462 7.48 22.16 -13.62
C ARG A 462 7.80 21.81 -12.17
N ILE A 463 8.71 20.87 -11.90
CA ILE A 463 9.24 20.62 -10.56
C ILE A 463 9.94 21.87 -10.03
N GLU A 464 10.84 22.47 -10.80
CA GLU A 464 11.56 23.68 -10.41
C GLU A 464 10.60 24.83 -10.06
N LEU A 465 9.59 25.08 -10.89
CA LEU A 465 8.56 26.08 -10.62
C LEU A 465 7.80 25.81 -9.32
N ILE A 466 7.30 24.58 -9.11
CA ILE A 466 6.52 24.21 -7.92
C ILE A 466 7.39 24.29 -6.65
N TRP A 467 8.62 23.75 -6.70
CA TRP A 467 9.51 23.73 -5.55
C TRP A 467 9.98 25.14 -5.16
N ASN A 468 10.29 25.99 -6.14
CA ASN A 468 10.59 27.39 -5.87
C ASN A 468 9.39 28.14 -5.26
N GLN A 469 8.15 27.84 -5.68
CA GLN A 469 6.94 28.40 -5.07
C GLN A 469 6.71 27.91 -3.63
N ALA A 470 7.09 26.67 -3.33
CA ALA A 470 7.05 26.09 -1.98
C ALA A 470 8.27 26.45 -1.10
N GLY A 471 9.24 27.22 -1.61
CA GLY A 471 10.48 27.57 -0.88
C GLY A 471 11.49 26.42 -0.73
N LEU A 472 11.36 25.36 -1.54
CA LEU A 472 12.19 24.15 -1.49
C LEU A 472 13.36 24.20 -2.47
N LYS A 473 14.44 23.46 -2.16
CA LYS A 473 15.69 23.45 -2.96
C LYS A 473 15.80 22.24 -3.89
N THR A 474 15.95 22.48 -5.19
CA THR A 474 16.14 21.45 -6.24
C THR A 474 17.59 21.06 -6.51
N SER A 475 18.57 21.75 -5.90
CA SER A 475 20.00 21.38 -5.92
C SER A 475 20.61 21.44 -4.51
#